data_AF-R6TY05-F1
#
_entry.id   AF-R6TY05-F1
#
_cell.length_a   1.000
_cell.length_b   1.000
_cell.length_c   1.000
_cell.angle_alpha   90.00
_cell.angle_beta   90.00
_cell.angle_gamma   90.00
#
_symmetry.space_group_name_H-M   'P 1'
#
loop_
_entity.id
_entity.type
_entity.pdbx_description
1 polymer ?
#
loop_
_entity_poly.entity_id
_entity_poly.type
_entity_poly.pdbx_seq_one_letter_code
_entity_poly.pdbx_strand_id
1 'polypeptide(L)'
;MEPKSKLKPYHGLIGLALVFLILLFVDPLLYKLVGMYYAAIGELLIVAVALVIALITDKELSFVLPFRLPPVKMFVSSVGLYIGTLMLNGAVNTVTSRFIPDFAERGEAVNNLATSMSPALAIITIALLPAVCEEIFYRGFLLTSMKPLKNPVFVIIAVAVSFGLLHTDLYTFLPSALVGALFALITIKTGSLLIPMILHFANNSRLVIAAYAGAGAGTDASEVLSGLSVQATVGYVLFYLGLAGILFWFSGKAFFGKKTGVSKTVIAVILCFLVSFGGFVAVINASMEMTVMKSLSFRYTDGEPCRYEFVIEKEAEYMISVTAVSDTATVISISDGEKTVMISESGKTASIAVNEKLSPGNYTLTLLNPDGSEKTSGAASVAVNIIRMK
;
A
#
# COMPACT_ATOMS: atom_id res chain seq x y z
N MET A 1 25.01 23.95 31.70
CA MET A 1 24.01 24.59 30.82
C MET A 1 24.09 23.87 29.48
N GLU A 2 22.99 23.34 28.94
CA GLU A 2 23.02 22.91 27.54
C GLU A 2 23.37 24.14 26.69
N PRO A 3 24.40 24.06 25.82
CA PRO A 3 24.81 25.23 25.08
C PRO A 3 23.63 25.64 24.15
N LYS A 4 23.37 26.94 24.02
CA LYS A 4 22.21 27.43 23.25
C LYS A 4 22.65 27.65 21.81
N SER A 5 22.06 26.89 20.89
CA SER A 5 22.28 27.10 19.46
C SER A 5 21.93 28.55 19.07
N LYS A 6 22.78 29.17 18.26
CA LYS A 6 22.55 30.49 17.64
C LYS A 6 21.64 30.43 16.42
N LEU A 7 21.21 29.23 16.00
CA LEU A 7 20.25 29.06 14.92
C LEU A 7 18.91 29.72 15.30
N LYS A 8 18.27 30.28 14.28
CA LYS A 8 17.01 31.02 14.38
C LYS A 8 16.08 30.50 13.28
N PRO A 9 14.76 30.65 13.41
CA PRO A 9 13.81 30.08 12.45
C PRO A 9 14.07 30.48 11.00
N TYR A 10 14.47 31.73 10.73
CA TYR A 10 14.76 32.18 9.37
C TYR A 10 15.98 31.47 8.74
N HIS A 11 16.97 31.02 9.52
CA HIS A 11 18.08 30.22 8.98
C HIS A 11 17.57 28.89 8.43
N GLY A 12 16.64 28.26 9.15
CA GLY A 12 15.95 27.05 8.70
C GLY A 12 15.12 27.28 7.43
N LEU A 13 14.36 28.38 7.38
CA LEU A 13 13.57 28.74 6.19
C LEU A 13 14.45 29.03 4.97
N ILE A 14 15.61 29.68 5.13
CA ILE A 14 16.58 29.88 4.05
C ILE A 14 17.12 28.54 3.57
N GLY A 15 17.53 27.66 4.49
CA GLY A 15 18.00 26.32 4.12
C GLY A 15 16.92 25.52 3.38
N LEU A 16 15.67 25.59 3.83
CA LEU A 16 14.54 24.92 3.18
C LEU A 16 14.30 25.47 1.76
N ALA A 17 14.33 26.79 1.60
CA ALA A 17 14.20 27.41 0.28
C ALA A 17 15.33 26.97 -0.67
N LEU A 18 16.56 26.90 -0.18
CA LEU A 18 17.70 26.40 -0.98
C LEU A 18 17.54 24.94 -1.37
N VAL A 19 17.05 24.08 -0.48
CA VAL A 19 16.76 22.67 -0.78
C VAL A 19 15.68 22.55 -1.86
N PHE A 20 14.60 23.32 -1.78
CA PHE A 20 13.60 23.34 -2.86
C PHE A 20 14.16 23.88 -4.18
N LEU A 21 15.05 24.86 -4.15
CA LEU A 21 15.71 25.35 -5.36
C LEU A 21 16.62 24.28 -5.99
N ILE A 22 17.34 23.51 -5.17
CA ILE A 22 18.14 22.38 -5.63
C ILE A 22 17.21 21.36 -6.31
N LEU A 23 16.16 20.93 -5.61
CA LEU A 23 15.22 19.94 -6.10
C LEU A 23 14.51 20.35 -7.41
N LEU A 24 14.07 21.60 -7.52
CA LEU A 24 13.27 22.07 -8.66
C LEU A 24 14.11 22.48 -9.87
N PHE A 25 15.35 22.93 -9.68
CA PHE A 25 16.16 23.51 -10.76
C PHE A 25 17.51 22.83 -10.96
N VAL A 26 18.16 22.36 -9.91
CA VAL A 26 19.50 21.76 -10.00
C VAL A 26 19.40 20.27 -10.31
N ASP A 27 18.53 19.52 -9.63
CA ASP A 27 18.41 18.07 -9.82
C ASP A 27 18.00 17.68 -11.25
N PRO A 28 17.07 18.38 -11.94
CA PRO A 28 16.79 18.10 -13.35
C PRO A 28 17.98 18.34 -14.29
N LEU A 29 18.84 19.31 -13.97
CA LEU A 29 20.07 19.57 -14.72
C LEU A 29 21.13 18.49 -14.43
N LEU A 30 21.30 18.12 -13.16
CA LEU A 30 22.19 17.04 -12.76
C LEU A 30 21.78 15.72 -13.41
N TYR A 31 20.49 15.39 -13.44
CA TYR A 31 19.99 14.18 -14.11
C TYR A 31 20.42 14.12 -15.58
N LYS A 32 20.34 15.24 -16.31
CA LYS A 32 20.79 15.32 -17.71
C LYS A 32 22.30 15.14 -17.87
N LEU A 33 23.10 15.57 -16.89
CA LEU A 33 24.56 15.56 -16.95
C LEU A 33 25.18 14.26 -16.47
N VAL A 34 24.64 13.67 -15.40
CA VAL A 34 25.23 12.52 -14.70
C VAL A 34 24.28 11.33 -14.58
N GLY A 35 23.11 11.37 -15.23
CA GLY A 35 22.12 10.28 -15.16
C GLY A 35 21.67 10.03 -13.71
N MET A 36 21.51 8.76 -13.34
CA MET A 36 21.00 8.35 -12.03
C MET A 36 21.87 8.74 -10.82
N TYR A 37 23.14 9.10 -11.03
CA TYR A 37 24.00 9.59 -9.95
C TYR A 37 23.52 10.94 -9.37
N TYR A 38 22.65 11.66 -10.09
CA TYR A 38 22.06 12.90 -9.60
C TYR A 38 21.40 12.75 -8.24
N ALA A 39 20.71 11.62 -7.98
CA ALA A 39 20.01 11.39 -6.72
C ALA A 39 20.99 11.39 -5.54
N ALA A 40 22.12 10.69 -5.67
CA ALA A 40 23.15 10.68 -4.64
C ALA A 40 23.80 12.07 -4.44
N ILE A 41 24.01 12.81 -5.52
CA ILE A 41 24.57 14.17 -5.45
C ILE A 41 23.57 15.13 -4.77
N GLY A 42 22.30 15.05 -5.13
CA GLY A 42 21.21 15.86 -4.54
C GLY A 42 21.15 15.68 -3.03
N GLU A 43 21.20 14.44 -2.54
CA GLU A 43 21.25 14.14 -1.10
C GLU A 43 22.44 14.80 -0.38
N LEU A 44 23.62 14.73 -0.99
CA LEU A 44 24.82 15.37 -0.43
C LEU A 44 24.71 16.89 -0.44
N LEU A 45 24.07 17.48 -1.46
CA LEU A 45 23.81 18.92 -1.53
C LEU A 45 22.84 19.38 -0.43
N ILE A 46 21.80 18.60 -0.13
CA ILE A 46 20.87 18.88 0.97
C ILE A 46 21.62 18.97 2.30
N VAL A 47 22.52 18.02 2.59
CA VAL A 47 23.37 18.06 3.79
C VAL A 47 24.33 19.23 3.76
N ALA A 48 24.94 19.51 2.60
CA ALA A 48 25.89 20.62 2.46
C ALA A 48 25.23 21.96 2.82
N VAL A 49 23.98 22.19 2.39
CA VAL A 49 23.20 23.39 2.77
C VAL A 49 23.09 23.51 4.29
N ALA A 50 22.66 22.44 4.97
CA ALA A 50 22.53 22.43 6.43
C ALA A 50 23.87 22.71 7.14
N LEU A 51 24.95 22.03 6.72
CA LEU A 51 26.26 22.15 7.36
C LEU A 51 26.89 23.53 7.12
N VAL A 52 26.79 24.08 5.91
CA VAL A 52 27.34 25.41 5.60
C VAL A 52 26.66 26.48 6.44
N ILE A 53 25.32 26.49 6.52
CA ILE A 53 24.59 27.47 7.33
C ILE A 53 24.94 27.30 8.83
N ALA A 54 25.01 26.07 9.31
CA ALA A 54 25.37 25.78 10.70
C ALA A 54 26.79 26.26 11.05
N LEU A 55 27.76 25.99 10.17
CA LEU A 55 29.16 26.41 10.34
C LEU A 55 29.32 27.93 10.33
N ILE A 56 28.59 28.64 9.48
CA ILE A 56 28.59 30.12 9.44
C ILE A 56 27.97 30.70 10.72
N THR A 57 26.94 30.05 11.27
CA THR A 57 26.15 30.62 12.38
C THR A 57 26.78 30.36 13.75
N ASP A 58 27.20 29.12 14.03
CA ASP A 58 27.61 28.74 15.40
C ASP A 58 28.94 27.99 15.46
N LYS A 59 29.55 27.64 14.32
CA LYS A 59 30.82 26.90 14.16
C LYS A 59 30.88 25.51 14.81
N GLU A 60 30.04 25.19 15.79
CA GLU A 60 29.93 23.88 16.43
C GLU A 60 28.76 23.07 15.86
N LEU A 61 29.07 21.89 15.28
CA LEU A 61 28.08 21.00 14.66
C LEU A 61 27.35 20.08 15.66
N SER A 62 27.70 20.12 16.94
CA SER A 62 27.19 19.20 17.97
C SER A 62 25.66 19.26 18.16
N PHE A 63 25.04 20.41 17.85
CA PHE A 63 23.58 20.58 17.89
C PHE A 63 22.84 20.05 16.66
N VAL A 64 23.52 20.09 15.51
CA VAL A 64 22.99 19.60 14.24
C VAL A 64 23.22 18.10 14.12
N LEU A 65 24.25 17.57 14.77
CA LEU A 65 24.64 16.17 14.70
C LEU A 65 24.62 15.48 16.09
N PRO A 66 23.49 15.48 16.84
CA PRO A 66 23.44 14.79 18.13
C PRO A 66 23.31 13.26 17.94
N PHE A 67 24.44 12.60 17.71
CA PHE A 67 24.57 11.14 17.70
C PHE A 67 24.60 10.61 19.14
N ARG A 68 23.43 10.60 19.80
CA ARG A 68 23.26 10.04 21.14
C ARG A 68 22.58 8.68 21.05
N LEU A 69 23.13 7.67 21.74
CA LEU A 69 22.45 6.39 21.90
C LEU A 69 21.34 6.54 22.96
N PRO A 70 20.06 6.40 22.58
CA PRO A 70 18.96 6.47 23.54
C PRO A 70 18.89 5.20 24.40
N PRO A 71 18.17 5.21 25.53
CA PRO A 71 17.83 3.99 26.26
C PRO A 71 17.10 2.97 25.37
N VAL A 72 17.38 1.68 25.54
CA VAL A 72 16.76 0.58 24.75
C VAL A 72 15.24 0.67 24.74
N LYS A 73 14.63 1.03 25.88
CA LYS A 73 13.19 1.26 25.99
C LYS A 73 12.67 2.31 25.00
N MET A 74 13.40 3.41 24.82
CA MET A 74 13.02 4.48 23.88
C MET A 74 13.17 4.01 22.44
N PHE A 75 14.20 3.21 22.12
CA PHE A 75 14.36 2.60 20.81
C PHE A 75 13.21 1.64 20.48
N VAL A 76 12.95 0.65 21.34
CA VAL A 76 11.87 -0.35 21.13
C VAL A 76 10.50 0.31 21.02
N SER A 77 10.21 1.30 21.87
CA SER A 77 8.95 2.03 21.77
C SER A 77 8.87 2.91 20.51
N SER A 78 9.97 3.48 20.03
CA SER A 78 10.01 4.18 18.74
C SER A 78 9.75 3.24 17.56
N VAL A 79 10.29 2.02 17.58
CA VAL A 79 10.02 0.97 16.58
C VAL A 79 8.52 0.66 16.56
N GLY A 80 7.89 0.44 17.71
CA GLY A 80 6.45 0.17 17.74
C GLY A 80 5.58 1.36 17.33
N LEU A 81 5.96 2.60 17.64
CA LEU A 81 5.31 3.80 17.10
C LEU A 81 5.46 3.89 15.57
N TYR A 82 6.63 3.52 15.05
CA TYR A 82 6.87 3.48 13.61
C TYR A 82 6.02 2.41 12.92
N ILE A 83 5.93 1.18 13.45
CA ILE A 83 5.03 0.15 12.89
C ILE A 83 3.57 0.63 12.97
N GLY A 84 3.16 1.30 14.06
CA GLY A 84 1.83 1.91 14.15
C GLY A 84 1.60 2.97 13.07
N THR A 85 2.62 3.74 12.74
CA THR A 85 2.58 4.74 11.65
C THR A 85 2.55 4.09 10.27
N LEU A 86 3.19 2.93 10.08
CA LEU A 86 3.03 2.14 8.86
C LEU A 86 1.60 1.64 8.68
N MET A 87 0.94 1.19 9.75
CA MET A 87 -0.46 0.80 9.69
C MET A 87 -1.35 2.01 9.38
N LEU A 88 -1.09 3.16 10.01
CA LEU A 88 -1.79 4.40 9.67
C LEU A 88 -1.59 4.81 8.21
N ASN A 89 -0.38 4.69 7.67
CA ASN A 89 -0.09 4.92 6.26
C ASN A 89 -0.84 3.93 5.35
N GLY A 90 -1.06 2.70 5.78
CA GLY A 90 -1.93 1.74 5.09
C GLY A 90 -3.35 2.28 4.93
N ALA A 91 -3.96 2.76 6.03
CA ALA A 91 -5.29 3.37 6.00
C ALA A 91 -5.32 4.62 5.10
N VAL A 92 -4.30 5.48 5.20
CA VAL A 92 -4.18 6.69 4.38
C VAL A 92 -4.08 6.34 2.91
N ASN A 93 -3.24 5.38 2.53
CA ASN A 93 -3.07 4.95 1.14
C ASN A 93 -4.33 4.34 0.55
N THR A 94 -5.11 3.59 1.35
CA THR A 94 -6.42 3.07 0.91
C THR A 94 -7.44 4.19 0.68
N VAL A 95 -7.38 5.27 1.47
CA VAL A 95 -8.25 6.44 1.23
C VAL A 95 -7.77 7.20 0.00
N THR A 96 -6.47 7.49 -0.10
CA THR A 96 -5.92 8.31 -1.19
C THR A 96 -5.98 7.61 -2.54
N SER A 97 -5.95 6.27 -2.60
CA SER A 97 -6.14 5.50 -3.84
C SER A 97 -7.48 5.77 -4.53
N ARG A 98 -8.46 6.31 -3.80
CA ARG A 98 -9.76 6.71 -4.35
C ARG A 98 -9.80 8.10 -4.97
N PHE A 99 -8.88 8.98 -4.57
CA PHE A 99 -8.91 10.40 -4.91
C PHE A 99 -7.72 10.84 -5.79
N ILE A 100 -6.61 10.11 -5.74
CA ILE A 100 -5.43 10.38 -6.54
C ILE A 100 -5.59 9.70 -7.91
N PRO A 101 -5.59 10.45 -9.02
CA PRO A 101 -5.59 9.88 -10.36
C PRO A 101 -4.34 9.03 -10.61
N ASP A 102 -4.52 7.95 -11.36
CA ASP A 102 -3.43 7.07 -11.81
C ASP A 102 -2.59 6.51 -10.65
N PHE A 103 -3.25 6.24 -9.51
CA PHE A 103 -2.60 5.79 -8.28
C PHE A 103 -1.73 4.54 -8.50
N ALA A 104 -2.21 3.59 -9.31
CA ALA A 104 -1.47 2.39 -9.69
C ALA A 104 -0.20 2.74 -10.48
N GLU A 105 -0.31 3.59 -11.50
CA GLU A 105 0.81 4.03 -12.33
C GLU A 105 1.89 4.77 -11.52
N ARG A 106 1.49 5.57 -10.53
CA ARG A 106 2.43 6.24 -9.60
C ARG A 106 3.19 5.23 -8.74
N GLY A 107 2.50 4.20 -8.24
CA GLY A 107 3.14 3.09 -7.53
C GLY A 107 4.14 2.34 -8.42
N GLU A 108 3.77 2.13 -9.69
CA GLU A 108 4.63 1.54 -10.71
C GLU A 108 5.87 2.40 -11.00
N ALA A 109 5.71 3.71 -11.17
CA ALA A 109 6.83 4.62 -11.42
C ALA A 109 7.89 4.55 -10.29
N VAL A 110 7.45 4.49 -9.03
CA VAL A 110 8.35 4.31 -7.88
C VAL A 110 9.03 2.95 -7.91
N ASN A 111 8.29 1.88 -8.24
CA ASN A 111 8.85 0.53 -8.36
C ASN A 111 9.89 0.45 -9.48
N ASN A 112 9.57 0.97 -10.66
CA ASN A 112 10.45 1.00 -11.84
C ASN A 112 11.71 1.83 -11.58
N LEU A 113 11.61 2.95 -10.85
CA LEU A 113 12.77 3.70 -10.41
C LEU A 113 13.69 2.85 -9.55
N ALA A 114 13.15 2.12 -8.57
CA ALA A 114 13.94 1.25 -7.71
C ALA A 114 14.59 0.11 -8.50
N THR A 115 13.85 -0.57 -9.38
CA THR A 115 14.33 -1.73 -10.15
C THR A 115 15.19 -1.37 -11.36
N SER A 116 15.26 -0.10 -11.75
CA SER A 116 16.13 0.39 -12.83
C SER A 116 17.64 0.33 -12.51
N MET A 117 18.00 0.03 -11.26
CA MET A 117 19.40 -0.10 -10.82
C MET A 117 19.69 -1.49 -10.24
N SER A 118 20.90 -1.71 -9.70
CA SER A 118 21.17 -2.94 -8.94
C SER A 118 20.59 -2.83 -7.53
N PRO A 119 20.17 -3.94 -6.87
CA PRO A 119 19.62 -3.89 -5.52
C PRO A 119 20.54 -3.18 -4.51
N ALA A 120 21.84 -3.40 -4.61
CA ALA A 120 22.83 -2.74 -3.77
C ALA A 120 22.84 -1.21 -4.00
N LEU A 121 22.79 -0.78 -5.27
CA LEU A 121 22.74 0.64 -5.60
C LEU A 121 21.42 1.27 -5.17
N ALA A 122 20.29 0.57 -5.28
CA ALA A 122 18.99 1.02 -4.80
C ALA A 122 18.98 1.21 -3.28
N ILE A 123 19.51 0.25 -2.52
CA ILE A 123 19.63 0.38 -1.06
C ILE A 123 20.50 1.58 -0.69
N ILE A 124 21.61 1.79 -1.39
CA ILE A 124 22.49 2.94 -1.11
C ILE A 124 21.78 4.26 -1.43
N THR A 125 21.21 4.39 -2.62
CA THR A 125 20.71 5.68 -3.15
C THR A 125 19.28 6.03 -2.72
N ILE A 126 18.39 5.06 -2.57
CA ILE A 126 16.98 5.28 -2.18
C ILE A 126 16.79 5.11 -0.66
N ALA A 127 17.62 4.30 0.01
CA ALA A 127 17.46 4.04 1.43
C ALA A 127 18.52 4.68 2.33
N LEU A 128 19.80 4.37 2.14
CA LEU A 128 20.85 4.78 3.06
C LEU A 128 21.15 6.27 2.98
N LEU A 129 21.40 6.79 1.78
CA LEU A 129 21.74 8.21 1.59
C LEU A 129 20.62 9.12 2.10
N PRO A 130 19.34 8.97 1.70
CA PRO A 130 18.25 9.82 2.19
C PRO A 130 18.07 9.69 3.71
N ALA A 131 18.14 8.47 4.25
CA ALA A 131 18.01 8.25 5.69
C ALA A 131 19.07 8.95 6.54
N VAL A 132 20.26 9.19 5.99
CA VAL A 132 21.31 9.97 6.68
C VAL A 132 21.17 11.44 6.36
N CYS A 133 21.05 11.78 5.07
CA CYS A 133 21.16 13.14 4.58
C CYS A 133 19.94 13.99 4.97
N GLU A 134 18.75 13.47 4.71
CA GLU A 134 17.52 14.15 5.07
C GLU A 134 17.36 14.25 6.60
N GLU A 135 17.79 13.26 7.38
CA GLU A 135 17.72 13.36 8.85
C GLU A 135 18.65 14.41 9.42
N ILE A 136 19.87 14.55 8.87
CA ILE A 136 20.78 15.64 9.23
C ILE A 136 20.12 17.00 8.92
N PHE A 137 19.53 17.13 7.74
CA PHE A 137 18.89 18.38 7.33
C PHE A 137 17.64 18.68 8.15
N TYR A 138 16.66 17.78 8.18
CA TYR A 138 15.36 18.02 8.80
C TYR A 138 15.39 17.97 10.32
N ARG A 139 16.07 16.98 10.92
CA ARG A 139 16.03 16.76 12.38
C ARG A 139 17.22 17.42 13.07
N GLY A 140 18.37 17.40 12.40
CA GLY A 140 19.57 18.06 12.88
C GLY A 140 19.49 19.57 12.77
N PHE A 141 19.31 20.08 11.55
CA PHE A 141 19.38 21.50 11.25
C PHE A 141 18.04 22.22 11.36
N LEU A 142 17.04 21.85 10.54
CA LEU A 142 15.77 22.56 10.44
C LEU A 142 15.01 22.54 11.76
N LEU A 143 14.81 21.36 12.35
CA LEU A 143 14.15 21.21 13.65
C LEU A 143 14.87 21.96 14.77
N THR A 144 16.21 21.97 14.79
CA THR A 144 16.99 22.75 15.77
C THR A 144 16.80 24.25 15.57
N SER A 145 16.78 24.74 14.31
CA SER A 145 16.56 26.15 14.00
C SER A 145 15.18 26.65 14.44
N MET A 146 14.21 25.74 14.56
CA MET A 146 12.84 26.02 14.98
C MET A 146 12.61 25.89 16.50
N LYS A 147 13.61 25.40 17.28
CA LYS A 147 13.53 25.33 18.75
C LYS A 147 13.17 26.66 19.46
N PRO A 148 13.53 27.85 18.94
CA PRO A 148 13.08 29.11 19.52
C PRO A 148 11.55 29.31 19.49
N LEU A 149 10.83 28.59 18.63
CA LEU A 149 9.36 28.60 18.60
C LEU A 149 8.83 27.76 19.79
N LYS A 150 8.00 28.38 20.62
CA LYS A 150 7.50 27.76 21.86
C LYS A 150 6.44 26.68 21.67
N ASN A 151 5.88 26.54 20.46
CA ASN A 151 4.82 25.56 20.16
C ASN A 151 5.42 24.33 19.47
N PRO A 152 5.70 23.22 20.19
CA PRO A 152 6.29 22.03 19.61
C PRO A 152 5.38 21.33 18.60
N VAL A 153 4.05 21.42 18.77
CA VAL A 153 3.09 20.80 17.83
C VAL A 153 3.15 21.50 16.48
N PHE A 154 3.16 22.85 16.49
CA PHE A 154 3.31 23.63 15.26
C PHE A 154 4.64 23.31 14.55
N VAL A 155 5.75 23.21 15.30
CA VAL A 155 7.07 22.87 14.74
C VAL A 155 7.05 21.48 14.10
N ILE A 156 6.48 20.48 14.78
CA ILE A 156 6.37 19.11 14.23
C ILE A 156 5.56 19.12 12.92
N ILE A 157 4.41 19.79 12.90
CA ILE A 157 3.54 19.87 11.71
C ILE A 157 4.26 20.59 10.57
N ALA A 158 4.90 21.73 10.83
CA ALA A 158 5.61 22.50 9.80
C ALA A 158 6.76 21.70 9.18
N VAL A 159 7.58 21.05 10.02
CA VAL A 159 8.69 20.19 9.57
C VAL A 159 8.15 18.99 8.78
N ALA A 160 7.10 18.33 9.28
CA ALA A 160 6.45 17.19 8.62
C ALA A 160 5.88 17.54 7.23
N VAL A 161 5.16 18.66 7.13
CA VAL A 161 4.60 19.13 5.85
C VAL A 161 5.73 19.45 4.87
N SER A 162 6.78 20.15 5.31
CA SER A 162 7.92 20.45 4.45
C SER A 162 8.64 19.18 3.95
N PHE A 163 8.75 18.16 4.81
CA PHE A 163 9.31 16.85 4.46
C PHE A 163 8.46 16.12 3.42
N GLY A 164 7.13 16.13 3.59
CA GLY A 164 6.21 15.59 2.58
C GLY A 164 6.33 16.32 1.23
N LEU A 165 6.42 17.65 1.24
CA LEU A 165 6.55 18.47 0.02
C LEU A 165 7.83 18.17 -0.77
N LEU A 166 8.90 17.71 -0.10
CA LEU A 166 10.15 17.30 -0.77
C LEU A 166 9.93 16.18 -1.80
N HIS A 167 8.88 15.38 -1.64
CA HIS A 167 8.65 14.23 -2.50
C HIS A 167 7.88 14.58 -3.79
N THR A 168 7.43 15.83 -3.95
CA THR A 168 6.83 16.42 -5.17
C THR A 168 5.59 15.74 -5.78
N ASP A 169 5.10 14.65 -5.18
CA ASP A 169 3.90 13.94 -5.63
C ASP A 169 2.92 13.71 -4.47
N LEU A 170 1.61 13.82 -4.73
CA LEU A 170 0.58 13.63 -3.70
C LEU A 170 0.52 12.18 -3.19
N TYR A 171 0.93 11.19 -3.99
CA TYR A 171 1.02 9.77 -3.62
C TYR A 171 1.99 9.57 -2.45
N THR A 172 3.17 10.22 -2.51
CA THR A 172 4.21 10.12 -1.49
C THR A 172 4.10 11.20 -0.41
N PHE A 173 3.48 12.35 -0.71
CA PHE A 173 3.38 13.50 0.20
C PHE A 173 2.85 13.14 1.59
N LEU A 174 1.65 12.57 1.69
CA LEU A 174 0.98 12.36 2.96
C LEU A 174 1.63 11.23 3.78
N PRO A 175 1.99 10.07 3.19
CA PRO A 175 2.77 9.05 3.88
C PRO A 175 4.11 9.55 4.41
N SER A 176 4.85 10.33 3.60
CA SER A 176 6.12 10.92 4.01
C SER A 176 5.95 11.96 5.11
N ALA A 177 4.92 12.81 5.05
CA ALA A 177 4.64 13.78 6.11
C ALA A 177 4.31 13.10 7.46
N LEU A 178 3.56 11.99 7.46
CA LEU A 178 3.22 11.26 8.70
C LEU A 178 4.44 10.62 9.37
N VAL A 179 5.28 9.94 8.59
CA VAL A 179 6.57 9.43 9.08
C VAL A 179 7.49 10.58 9.49
N GLY A 180 7.44 11.67 8.72
CA GLY A 180 8.08 12.95 8.97
C GLY A 180 7.84 13.47 10.39
N ALA A 181 6.56 13.58 10.74
CA ALA A 181 6.07 14.02 12.04
C ALA A 181 6.51 13.09 13.17
N LEU A 182 6.43 11.76 12.97
CA LEU A 182 6.87 10.79 13.95
C LEU A 182 8.36 10.96 14.26
N PHE A 183 9.21 11.06 13.24
CA PHE A 183 10.65 11.19 13.44
C PHE A 183 11.00 12.51 14.11
N ALA A 184 10.32 13.62 13.78
CA ALA A 184 10.48 14.88 14.50
C ALA A 184 10.11 14.74 15.99
N LEU A 185 9.00 14.08 16.31
CA LEU A 185 8.60 13.78 17.69
C LEU A 185 9.66 12.93 18.41
N ILE A 186 10.20 11.90 17.75
CA ILE A 186 11.24 11.02 18.29
C ILE A 186 12.50 11.83 18.60
N THR A 187 12.97 12.66 17.67
CA THR A 187 14.15 13.51 17.87
C THR A 187 13.94 14.50 19.01
N ILE A 188 12.79 15.19 19.08
CA ILE A 188 12.50 16.12 20.17
C ILE A 188 12.56 15.40 21.53
N LYS A 189 11.96 14.21 21.62
CA LYS A 189 11.84 13.50 22.90
C LYS A 189 13.12 12.81 23.34
N THR A 190 13.91 12.30 22.40
CA THR A 190 15.12 11.50 22.69
C THR A 190 16.41 12.30 22.58
N GLY A 191 16.40 13.43 21.87
CA GLY A 191 17.60 14.18 21.54
C GLY A 191 18.60 13.39 20.68
N SER A 192 18.12 12.36 19.96
CA SER A 192 18.95 11.47 19.15
C SER A 192 18.55 11.56 17.68
N LEU A 193 19.55 11.72 16.81
CA LEU A 193 19.40 11.52 15.37
C LEU A 193 19.48 10.05 14.95
N LEU A 194 20.08 9.19 15.76
CA LEU A 194 20.35 7.82 15.34
C LEU A 194 19.05 6.99 15.22
N ILE A 195 18.07 7.21 16.10
CA ILE A 195 16.78 6.50 16.00
C ILE A 195 16.06 6.82 14.69
N PRO A 196 15.76 8.09 14.35
CA PRO A 196 15.06 8.39 13.12
C PRO A 196 15.88 7.97 11.89
N MET A 197 17.22 8.09 11.88
CA MET A 197 18.06 7.55 10.79
C MET A 197 17.88 6.05 10.58
N ILE A 198 17.92 5.25 11.66
CA ILE A 198 17.72 3.80 11.57
C ILE A 198 16.31 3.47 11.07
N LEU A 199 15.28 4.15 11.60
CA LEU A 199 13.89 3.91 11.21
C LEU A 199 13.61 4.36 9.77
N HIS A 200 14.21 5.47 9.34
CA HIS A 200 14.13 5.97 7.97
C HIS A 200 14.82 4.99 7.00
N PHE A 201 16.04 4.55 7.34
CA PHE A 201 16.74 3.55 6.55
C PHE A 201 15.91 2.27 6.42
N ALA A 202 15.31 1.80 7.53
CA ALA A 202 14.44 0.64 7.52
C ALA A 202 13.16 0.86 6.69
N ASN A 203 12.58 2.07 6.72
CA ASN A 203 11.43 2.44 5.90
C ASN A 203 11.72 2.32 4.41
N ASN A 204 12.81 2.95 3.96
CA ASN A 204 13.14 2.99 2.55
C ASN A 204 13.71 1.64 2.09
N SER A 205 14.49 0.95 2.93
CA SER A 205 14.99 -0.40 2.62
C SER A 205 13.85 -1.38 2.44
N ARG A 206 12.78 -1.30 3.24
CA ARG A 206 11.59 -2.12 3.05
C ARG A 206 10.98 -1.91 1.68
N LEU A 207 10.88 -0.67 1.20
CA LEU A 207 10.35 -0.37 -0.14
C LEU A 207 11.24 -0.95 -1.24
N VAL A 208 12.56 -0.78 -1.13
CA VAL A 208 13.52 -1.35 -2.08
C VAL A 208 13.47 -2.88 -2.08
N ILE A 209 13.51 -3.52 -0.91
CA ILE A 209 13.41 -4.97 -0.77
C ILE A 209 12.10 -5.48 -1.38
N ALA A 210 10.98 -4.80 -1.12
CA ALA A 210 9.69 -5.16 -1.68
C ALA A 210 9.70 -5.09 -3.23
N ALA A 211 10.36 -4.10 -3.82
CA ALA A 211 10.49 -3.95 -5.27
C ALA A 211 11.33 -5.07 -5.94
N TYR A 212 12.36 -5.59 -5.26
CA TYR A 212 13.24 -6.64 -5.81
C TYR A 212 12.86 -8.08 -5.45
N ALA A 213 11.99 -8.29 -4.46
CA ALA A 213 11.61 -9.63 -4.02
C ALA A 213 10.72 -10.41 -5.03
N GLY A 214 10.56 -9.91 -6.26
CA GLY A 214 9.77 -10.56 -7.32
C GLY A 214 8.26 -10.41 -7.17
N ALA A 215 7.81 -9.71 -6.13
CA ALA A 215 6.47 -9.15 -6.11
C ALA A 215 6.57 -7.78 -6.75
N GLY A 216 5.65 -7.46 -7.65
CA GLY A 216 5.26 -6.08 -7.86
C GLY A 216 4.63 -5.53 -6.57
N ALA A 217 5.20 -5.70 -5.38
CA ALA A 217 4.52 -5.45 -4.12
C ALA A 217 4.07 -3.99 -3.97
N GLY A 218 4.67 -3.06 -4.71
CA GLY A 218 4.16 -1.70 -4.91
C GLY A 218 3.08 -1.61 -6.00
N THR A 219 3.27 -2.24 -7.16
CA THR A 219 2.33 -2.27 -8.30
C THR A 219 1.08 -3.06 -7.99
N ASP A 220 1.20 -4.32 -7.59
CA ASP A 220 0.14 -5.25 -7.18
C ASP A 220 -0.66 -4.65 -6.01
N ALA A 221 0.01 -4.03 -5.03
CA ALA A 221 -0.71 -3.37 -3.93
C ALA A 221 -1.44 -2.12 -4.41
N SER A 222 -0.84 -1.30 -5.28
CA SER A 222 -1.48 -0.06 -5.77
C SER A 222 -2.62 -0.35 -6.74
N GLU A 223 -2.48 -1.37 -7.59
CA GLU A 223 -3.51 -1.89 -8.48
C GLU A 223 -4.68 -2.43 -7.66
N VAL A 224 -4.42 -3.32 -6.69
CA VAL A 224 -5.45 -3.83 -5.76
C VAL A 224 -6.15 -2.68 -5.05
N LEU A 225 -5.41 -1.72 -4.47
CA LEU A 225 -5.98 -0.58 -3.74
C LEU A 225 -6.82 0.34 -4.63
N SER A 226 -6.45 0.50 -5.91
CA SER A 226 -7.18 1.34 -6.87
C SER A 226 -8.50 0.70 -7.32
N GLY A 227 -8.53 -0.64 -7.41
CA GLY A 227 -9.70 -1.43 -7.83
C GLY A 227 -10.69 -1.78 -6.70
N LEU A 228 -10.43 -1.38 -5.45
CA LEU A 228 -11.31 -1.70 -4.33
C LEU A 228 -12.71 -1.09 -4.47
N SER A 229 -13.73 -1.88 -4.11
CA SER A 229 -15.07 -1.34 -3.88
C SER A 229 -15.09 -0.42 -2.64
N VAL A 230 -16.06 0.49 -2.55
CA VAL A 230 -16.20 1.40 -1.39
C VAL A 230 -16.28 0.63 -0.07
N GLN A 231 -16.98 -0.50 -0.05
CA GLN A 231 -17.08 -1.36 1.13
C GLN A 231 -15.72 -1.96 1.51
N ALA A 232 -14.96 -2.48 0.53
CA ALA A 232 -13.62 -2.99 0.77
C ALA A 232 -12.67 -1.90 1.25
N THR A 233 -12.74 -0.70 0.66
CA THR A 233 -11.97 0.49 1.11
C THR A 233 -12.24 0.79 2.58
N VAL A 234 -13.50 0.91 3.00
CA VAL A 234 -13.85 1.15 4.41
C VAL A 234 -13.33 0.01 5.29
N GLY A 235 -13.46 -1.24 4.83
CA GLY A 235 -12.93 -2.41 5.52
C GLY A 235 -11.43 -2.34 5.80
N TYR A 236 -10.61 -2.09 4.78
CA TYR A 236 -9.17 -1.94 4.91
C TYR A 236 -8.78 -0.75 5.81
N VAL A 237 -9.46 0.39 5.68
CA VAL A 237 -9.22 1.57 6.55
C VAL A 237 -9.44 1.21 8.02
N LEU A 238 -10.59 0.60 8.36
CA LEU A 238 -10.87 0.18 9.74
C LEU A 238 -9.87 -0.88 10.23
N PHE A 239 -9.53 -1.84 9.37
CA PHE A 239 -8.53 -2.85 9.68
C PHE A 239 -7.20 -2.22 10.12
N TYR A 240 -6.67 -1.32 9.30
CA TYR A 240 -5.41 -0.63 9.57
C TYR A 240 -5.48 0.31 10.78
N LEU A 241 -6.58 1.06 10.96
CA LEU A 241 -6.74 1.96 12.10
C LEU A 241 -6.80 1.19 13.44
N GLY A 242 -7.45 0.03 13.48
CA GLY A 242 -7.47 -0.82 14.66
C GLY A 242 -6.07 -1.31 15.05
N LEU A 243 -5.29 -1.80 14.09
CA LEU A 243 -3.91 -2.23 14.34
C LEU A 243 -2.99 -1.07 14.76
N ALA A 244 -3.10 0.08 14.08
CA ALA A 244 -2.37 1.30 14.43
C ALA A 244 -2.67 1.73 15.87
N GLY A 245 -3.95 1.69 16.28
CA GLY A 245 -4.40 2.06 17.62
C GLY A 245 -3.76 1.20 18.72
N ILE A 246 -3.67 -0.12 18.53
CA ILE A 246 -3.01 -1.03 19.49
C ILE A 246 -1.54 -0.66 19.66
N LEU A 247 -0.83 -0.49 18.54
CA LEU A 247 0.59 -0.16 18.52
C LEU A 247 0.86 1.19 19.17
N PHE A 248 0.12 2.24 18.78
CA PHE A 248 0.24 3.56 19.39
C PHE A 248 -0.08 3.55 20.89
N TRP A 249 -1.04 2.74 21.33
CA TRP A 249 -1.39 2.64 22.74
C TRP A 249 -0.24 2.07 23.58
N PHE A 250 0.30 0.91 23.21
CA PHE A 250 1.38 0.27 23.99
C PHE A 250 2.71 1.00 23.83
N SER A 251 3.10 1.30 22.60
CA SER A 251 4.36 1.97 22.30
C SER A 251 4.37 3.41 22.81
N GLY A 252 3.26 4.14 22.68
CA GLY A 252 3.12 5.49 23.23
C GLY A 252 3.24 5.50 24.76
N LYS A 253 2.64 4.54 25.46
CA LYS A 253 2.79 4.42 26.92
C LYS A 253 4.24 4.20 27.33
N ALA A 254 4.93 3.27 26.66
CA ALA A 254 6.33 3.01 26.90
C ALA A 254 7.20 4.26 26.60
N PHE A 255 6.96 4.90 25.47
CA PHE A 255 7.72 6.06 24.97
C PHE A 255 7.56 7.31 25.86
N PHE A 256 6.33 7.60 26.29
CA PHE A 256 6.05 8.75 27.16
C PHE A 256 6.17 8.45 28.66
N GLY A 257 6.46 7.20 29.04
CA GLY A 257 6.57 6.77 30.43
C GLY A 257 5.26 6.86 31.23
N LYS A 258 4.11 6.86 30.56
CA LYS A 258 2.79 6.98 31.22
C LYS A 258 2.34 5.62 31.76
N LYS A 259 1.93 5.59 33.03
CA LYS A 259 1.22 4.44 33.63
C LYS A 259 -0.28 4.57 33.33
N THR A 260 -0.94 3.46 33.00
CA THR A 260 -2.40 3.41 32.80
C THR A 260 -2.98 2.24 33.56
N GLY A 261 -4.19 2.42 34.12
CA GLY A 261 -4.93 1.32 34.74
C GLY A 261 -5.24 0.19 33.77
N VAL A 262 -5.36 -1.02 34.31
CA VAL A 262 -5.68 -2.24 33.55
C VAL A 262 -7.00 -2.09 32.79
N SER A 263 -8.04 -1.57 33.44
CA SER A 263 -9.36 -1.32 32.83
C SER A 263 -9.29 -0.48 31.56
N LYS A 264 -8.58 0.66 31.60
CA LYS A 264 -8.40 1.52 30.40
C LYS A 264 -7.65 0.80 29.28
N THR A 265 -6.69 -0.06 29.64
CA THR A 265 -5.93 -0.83 28.64
C THR A 265 -6.80 -1.90 28.00
N VAL A 266 -7.60 -2.62 28.80
CA VAL A 266 -8.55 -3.62 28.31
C VAL A 266 -9.56 -2.97 27.37
N ILE A 267 -10.15 -1.83 27.76
CA ILE A 267 -11.10 -1.09 26.91
C ILE A 267 -10.45 -0.67 25.58
N ALA A 268 -9.25 -0.10 25.61
CA ALA A 268 -8.55 0.31 24.39
C ALA A 268 -8.26 -0.86 23.46
N VAL A 269 -7.81 -2.00 24.01
CA VAL A 269 -7.54 -3.21 23.22
C VAL A 269 -8.82 -3.78 22.60
N ILE A 270 -9.92 -3.86 23.37
CA ILE A 270 -11.20 -4.33 22.86
C ILE A 270 -11.69 -3.42 21.73
N LEU A 271 -11.67 -2.10 21.91
CA LEU A 271 -12.13 -1.15 20.89
C LEU A 271 -11.30 -1.28 19.60
N CYS A 272 -9.98 -1.29 19.70
CA CYS A 272 -9.12 -1.44 18.53
C CYS A 272 -9.29 -2.81 17.85
N PHE A 273 -9.49 -3.88 18.62
CA PHE A 273 -9.79 -5.20 18.09
C PHE A 273 -11.12 -5.22 17.34
N LEU A 274 -12.18 -4.66 17.91
CA LEU A 274 -13.49 -4.59 17.26
C LEU A 274 -13.44 -3.79 15.96
N VAL A 275 -12.70 -2.68 15.94
CA VAL A 275 -12.47 -1.88 14.73
C VAL A 275 -11.69 -2.67 13.69
N SER A 276 -10.60 -3.34 14.08
CA SER A 276 -9.78 -4.13 13.16
C SER A 276 -10.56 -5.33 12.60
N PHE A 277 -11.24 -6.07 13.47
CA PHE A 277 -12.02 -7.25 13.11
C PHE A 277 -13.24 -6.90 12.26
N GLY A 278 -13.97 -5.84 12.60
CA GLY A 278 -15.06 -5.34 11.77
C GLY A 278 -14.58 -4.92 10.38
N GLY A 279 -13.42 -4.26 10.30
CA GLY A 279 -12.78 -3.94 9.03
C GLY A 279 -12.46 -5.18 8.19
N PHE A 280 -11.83 -6.19 8.81
CA PHE A 280 -11.53 -7.47 8.17
C PHE A 280 -12.77 -8.19 7.64
N VAL A 281 -13.83 -8.27 8.43
CA VAL A 281 -15.11 -8.86 8.01
C VAL A 281 -15.72 -8.09 6.84
N ALA A 282 -15.63 -6.75 6.84
CA ALA A 282 -16.11 -5.93 5.74
C ALA A 282 -15.34 -6.18 4.42
N VAL A 283 -14.01 -6.38 4.50
CA VAL A 283 -13.18 -6.78 3.34
C VAL A 283 -13.62 -8.15 2.83
N ILE A 284 -13.72 -9.16 3.70
CA ILE A 284 -14.17 -10.51 3.31
C ILE A 284 -15.55 -10.44 2.63
N ASN A 285 -16.50 -9.75 3.24
CA ASN A 285 -17.85 -9.64 2.68
C ASN A 285 -17.85 -8.93 1.32
N ALA A 286 -16.99 -7.93 1.13
CA ALA A 286 -16.83 -7.26 -0.16
C ALA A 286 -16.20 -8.18 -1.21
N SER A 287 -15.22 -9.00 -0.83
CA SER A 287 -14.63 -10.03 -1.69
C SER A 287 -15.59 -11.19 -1.99
N MET A 288 -16.58 -11.41 -1.12
CA MET A 288 -17.59 -12.46 -1.22
C MET A 288 -18.87 -12.00 -1.94
N GLU A 289 -18.89 -10.83 -2.60
CA GLU A 289 -19.99 -10.41 -3.49
C GLU A 289 -20.06 -11.27 -4.79
N MET A 290 -19.72 -12.55 -4.71
CA MET A 290 -20.16 -13.60 -5.61
C MET A 290 -21.68 -13.74 -5.46
N THR A 291 -22.44 -13.17 -6.40
CA THR A 291 -23.85 -13.52 -6.49
C THR A 291 -23.92 -14.88 -7.19
N VAL A 292 -24.18 -15.95 -6.45
CA VAL A 292 -24.55 -17.23 -7.05
C VAL A 292 -25.87 -17.00 -7.78
N MET A 293 -25.79 -16.87 -9.11
CA MET A 293 -26.98 -16.62 -9.94
C MET A 293 -27.81 -17.90 -10.06
N LYS A 294 -27.12 -19.04 -10.19
CA LYS A 294 -27.75 -20.35 -10.33
C LYS A 294 -26.77 -21.46 -9.94
N SER A 295 -27.23 -22.37 -9.10
CA SER A 295 -26.57 -23.65 -8.83
C SER A 295 -27.63 -24.74 -8.94
N LEU A 296 -27.48 -25.66 -9.90
CA LEU A 296 -28.44 -26.73 -10.14
C LEU A 296 -27.71 -28.03 -10.47
N SER A 297 -28.24 -29.14 -9.93
CA SER A 297 -27.84 -30.49 -10.31
C SER A 297 -29.07 -31.26 -10.79
N PHE A 298 -28.99 -31.87 -11.97
CA PHE A 298 -30.09 -32.68 -12.52
C PHE A 298 -29.56 -33.92 -13.23
N ARG A 299 -30.43 -34.93 -13.34
CA ARG A 299 -30.18 -36.15 -14.12
C ARG A 299 -31.05 -36.16 -15.35
N TYR A 300 -30.45 -36.54 -16.47
CA TYR A 300 -31.13 -36.77 -17.73
C TYR A 300 -31.15 -38.27 -18.04
N THR A 301 -32.28 -38.76 -18.56
CA THR A 301 -32.48 -40.13 -19.06
C THR A 301 -33.46 -40.03 -20.23
N ASP A 302 -33.05 -40.56 -21.39
CA ASP A 302 -33.79 -40.76 -22.66
C ASP A 302 -35.12 -40.02 -22.89
N GLY A 303 -35.20 -39.28 -24.00
CA GLY A 303 -36.47 -38.78 -24.54
C GLY A 303 -36.42 -37.42 -25.24
N GLU A 304 -35.73 -36.42 -24.68
CA GLU A 304 -35.74 -35.02 -25.14
C GLU A 304 -34.34 -34.39 -25.11
N PRO A 305 -33.96 -33.49 -26.04
CA PRO A 305 -32.65 -32.87 -26.01
C PRO A 305 -32.35 -32.20 -24.67
N CYS A 306 -31.19 -32.52 -24.08
CA CYS A 306 -30.77 -31.94 -22.81
C CYS A 306 -30.35 -30.48 -22.98
N ARG A 307 -31.32 -29.57 -22.80
CA ARG A 307 -31.15 -28.12 -22.90
C ARG A 307 -31.48 -27.44 -21.57
N TYR A 308 -30.71 -26.42 -21.22
CA TYR A 308 -30.93 -25.61 -20.02
C TYR A 308 -30.75 -24.13 -20.32
N GLU A 309 -31.83 -23.37 -20.13
CA GLU A 309 -31.84 -21.93 -20.37
C GLU A 309 -31.58 -21.14 -19.08
N PHE A 310 -30.76 -20.08 -19.21
CA PHE A 310 -30.51 -19.13 -18.16
C PHE A 310 -30.40 -17.71 -18.72
N VAL A 311 -30.74 -16.72 -17.89
CA VAL A 311 -30.76 -15.31 -18.28
C VAL A 311 -29.60 -14.60 -17.60
N ILE A 312 -28.85 -13.82 -18.38
CA ILE A 312 -27.85 -12.88 -17.89
C ILE A 312 -28.52 -11.50 -17.85
N GLU A 313 -28.66 -10.94 -16.65
CA GLU A 313 -29.39 -9.68 -16.45
C GLU A 313 -28.51 -8.43 -16.66
N LYS A 314 -27.19 -8.56 -16.50
CA LYS A 314 -26.24 -7.44 -16.55
C LYS A 314 -24.95 -7.87 -17.23
N GLU A 315 -24.33 -6.93 -17.95
CA GLU A 315 -22.99 -7.14 -18.49
C GLU A 315 -21.98 -7.19 -17.35
N ALA A 316 -21.27 -8.31 -17.19
CA ALA A 316 -20.26 -8.52 -16.15
C ALA A 316 -19.37 -9.72 -16.52
N GLU A 317 -18.31 -9.94 -15.73
CA GLU A 317 -17.54 -11.18 -15.79
C GLU A 317 -18.27 -12.28 -14.99
N TYR A 318 -18.42 -13.47 -15.58
CA TYR A 318 -19.09 -14.59 -14.96
C TYR A 318 -18.12 -15.76 -14.84
N MET A 319 -18.02 -16.32 -13.64
CA MET A 319 -17.40 -17.63 -13.44
C MET A 319 -18.45 -18.69 -13.73
N ILE A 320 -18.21 -19.48 -14.76
CA ILE A 320 -19.11 -20.53 -15.23
C ILE A 320 -18.42 -21.87 -15.08
N SER A 321 -19.02 -22.74 -14.27
CA SER A 321 -18.57 -24.11 -14.08
C SER A 321 -19.71 -25.07 -14.39
N VAL A 322 -19.55 -25.86 -15.45
CA VAL A 322 -20.47 -26.93 -15.84
C VAL A 322 -19.70 -28.23 -15.85
N THR A 323 -20.24 -29.26 -15.20
CA THR A 323 -19.70 -30.63 -15.28
C THR A 323 -20.83 -31.58 -15.64
N ALA A 324 -20.64 -32.37 -16.68
CA ALA A 324 -21.55 -33.44 -17.09
C ALA A 324 -20.82 -34.78 -17.02
N VAL A 325 -21.35 -35.70 -16.21
CA VAL A 325 -20.87 -37.09 -16.14
C VAL A 325 -21.88 -37.99 -16.81
N SER A 326 -21.50 -38.65 -17.90
CA SER A 326 -22.37 -39.48 -18.72
C SER A 326 -21.81 -40.88 -18.98
N ASP A 327 -22.70 -41.80 -19.34
CA ASP A 327 -22.39 -43.16 -19.74
C ASP A 327 -21.57 -43.24 -21.05
N THR A 328 -21.85 -42.31 -21.96
CA THR A 328 -21.32 -42.17 -23.32
C THR A 328 -20.50 -40.89 -23.43
N ALA A 329 -19.69 -40.74 -24.48
CA ALA A 329 -18.94 -39.50 -24.71
C ALA A 329 -19.93 -38.33 -24.96
N THR A 330 -19.66 -37.19 -24.33
CA THR A 330 -20.51 -36.00 -24.35
C THR A 330 -19.65 -34.75 -24.50
N VAL A 331 -20.22 -33.73 -25.14
CA VAL A 331 -19.68 -32.39 -25.24
C VAL A 331 -20.70 -31.42 -24.62
N ILE A 332 -20.24 -30.42 -23.87
CA ILE A 332 -21.06 -29.33 -23.36
C ILE A 332 -20.90 -28.14 -24.30
N SER A 333 -22.00 -27.52 -24.72
CA SER A 333 -22.01 -26.28 -25.50
C SER A 333 -22.89 -25.24 -24.82
N ILE A 334 -22.44 -23.99 -24.73
CA ILE A 334 -23.23 -22.85 -24.28
C ILE A 334 -23.33 -21.84 -25.43
N SER A 335 -24.54 -21.47 -25.83
CA SER A 335 -24.80 -20.48 -26.89
C SER A 335 -25.65 -19.32 -26.38
N ASP A 336 -25.56 -18.18 -27.07
CA ASP A 336 -26.36 -16.98 -26.85
C ASP A 336 -27.60 -16.91 -27.78
N GLY A 337 -27.93 -18.04 -28.42
CA GLY A 337 -28.99 -18.16 -29.42
C GLY A 337 -28.54 -17.97 -30.88
N GLU A 338 -27.44 -17.25 -31.12
CA GLU A 338 -26.89 -17.05 -32.47
C GLU A 338 -25.58 -17.80 -32.70
N LYS A 339 -24.71 -17.87 -31.69
CA LYS A 339 -23.40 -18.51 -31.77
C LYS A 339 -23.07 -19.30 -30.51
N THR A 340 -22.21 -20.31 -30.68
CA THR A 340 -21.58 -20.99 -29.55
C THR A 340 -20.57 -20.05 -28.91
N VAL A 341 -20.74 -19.79 -27.61
CA VAL A 341 -19.86 -18.93 -26.81
C VAL A 341 -18.80 -19.78 -26.10
N MET A 342 -19.17 -20.98 -25.64
CA MET A 342 -18.25 -21.90 -24.97
C MET A 342 -18.54 -23.34 -25.37
N ILE A 343 -17.49 -24.16 -25.48
CA ILE A 343 -17.60 -25.58 -25.77
C ILE A 343 -16.55 -26.37 -24.99
N SER A 344 -16.90 -27.54 -24.47
CA SER A 344 -15.96 -28.44 -23.78
C SER A 344 -15.25 -29.39 -24.74
N GLU A 345 -14.18 -30.02 -24.26
CA GLU A 345 -13.68 -31.25 -24.87
C GLU A 345 -14.70 -32.39 -24.73
N SER A 346 -14.62 -33.38 -25.62
CA SER A 346 -15.45 -34.58 -25.60
C SER A 346 -14.94 -35.59 -24.58
N GLY A 347 -15.83 -36.12 -23.74
CA GLY A 347 -15.47 -37.18 -22.79
C GLY A 347 -16.67 -37.74 -22.06
N LYS A 348 -16.44 -38.81 -21.27
CA LYS A 348 -17.46 -39.32 -20.32
C LYS A 348 -17.67 -38.38 -19.13
N THR A 349 -16.67 -37.56 -18.83
CA THR A 349 -16.77 -36.43 -17.92
C THR A 349 -16.40 -35.19 -18.72
N ALA A 350 -17.40 -34.48 -19.23
CA ALA A 350 -17.22 -33.21 -19.91
C ALA A 350 -17.28 -32.08 -18.89
N SER A 351 -16.40 -31.08 -19.00
CA SER A 351 -16.43 -29.93 -18.11
C SER A 351 -16.06 -28.62 -18.82
N ILE A 352 -16.73 -27.55 -18.44
CA ILE A 352 -16.39 -26.16 -18.73
C ILE A 352 -16.13 -25.49 -17.39
N ALA A 353 -14.98 -24.83 -17.23
CA ALA A 353 -14.65 -24.03 -16.05
C ALA A 353 -13.87 -22.80 -16.51
N VAL A 354 -14.59 -21.71 -16.80
CA VAL A 354 -14.02 -20.49 -17.38
C VAL A 354 -14.58 -19.24 -16.71
N ASN A 355 -13.81 -18.16 -16.80
CA ASN A 355 -14.28 -16.81 -16.52
C ASN A 355 -14.52 -16.13 -17.86
N GLU A 356 -15.75 -15.70 -18.13
CA GLU A 356 -16.12 -15.10 -19.40
C GLU A 356 -16.96 -13.85 -19.19
N LYS A 357 -16.71 -12.82 -19.99
CA LYS A 357 -17.52 -11.60 -19.98
C LYS A 357 -18.78 -11.82 -20.82
N LEU A 358 -19.94 -11.84 -20.17
CA LEU A 358 -21.24 -12.07 -20.82
C LEU A 358 -22.04 -10.77 -20.93
N SER A 359 -22.75 -10.61 -22.05
CA SER A 359 -23.71 -9.52 -22.25
C SER A 359 -25.10 -9.91 -21.76
N PRO A 360 -26.00 -8.96 -21.44
CA PRO A 360 -27.36 -9.28 -21.09
C PRO A 360 -28.08 -10.03 -22.21
N GLY A 361 -28.75 -11.13 -21.88
CA GLY A 361 -29.38 -11.99 -22.87
C GLY A 361 -29.77 -13.36 -22.34
N ASN A 362 -30.39 -14.17 -23.21
CA ASN A 362 -30.74 -15.55 -22.93
C ASN A 362 -29.64 -16.47 -23.45
N TYR A 363 -29.19 -17.38 -22.60
CA TYR A 363 -28.16 -18.35 -22.92
C TYR A 363 -28.70 -19.76 -22.74
N THR A 364 -28.26 -20.67 -23.61
CA THR A 364 -28.69 -22.06 -23.62
C THR A 364 -27.49 -22.98 -23.51
N LEU A 365 -27.46 -23.78 -22.46
CA LEU A 365 -26.56 -24.91 -22.31
C LEU A 365 -27.18 -26.13 -22.97
N THR A 366 -26.42 -26.80 -23.83
CA THR A 366 -26.85 -28.01 -24.55
C THR A 366 -25.79 -29.10 -24.41
N LEU A 367 -26.22 -30.34 -24.16
CA LEU A 367 -25.35 -31.52 -24.27
C LEU A 367 -25.39 -32.06 -25.71
N LEU A 368 -24.22 -32.26 -26.29
CA LEU A 368 -24.02 -32.76 -27.64
C LEU A 368 -23.29 -34.11 -27.63
N ASN A 369 -23.51 -34.89 -28.68
CA ASN A 369 -22.67 -36.01 -29.05
C ASN A 369 -21.34 -35.50 -29.64
N PRO A 370 -20.28 -36.33 -29.70
CA PRO A 370 -18.99 -35.92 -30.26
C PRO A 370 -19.03 -35.50 -31.74
N ASP A 371 -20.08 -35.89 -32.46
CA ASP A 371 -20.33 -35.49 -33.85
C ASP A 371 -21.08 -34.15 -33.98
N GLY A 372 -21.40 -33.50 -32.85
CA GLY A 372 -22.09 -32.22 -32.78
C GLY A 372 -23.62 -32.30 -32.79
N SER A 373 -24.21 -33.50 -32.92
CA SER A 373 -25.65 -33.68 -32.81
C SER A 373 -26.13 -33.55 -31.37
N GLU A 374 -27.38 -33.09 -31.15
CA GLU A 374 -27.92 -32.98 -29.80
C GLU A 374 -28.08 -34.35 -29.14
N LYS A 375 -27.70 -34.43 -27.87
CA LYS A 375 -27.76 -35.67 -27.11
C LYS A 375 -29.21 -35.95 -26.69
N THR A 376 -29.83 -36.94 -27.31
CA THR A 376 -31.22 -37.37 -27.03
C THR A 376 -31.31 -38.72 -26.33
N SER A 377 -30.20 -39.48 -26.26
CA SER A 377 -30.12 -40.79 -25.62
C SER A 377 -28.94 -40.90 -24.63
N GLY A 378 -29.09 -41.76 -23.62
CA GLY A 378 -28.13 -42.02 -22.54
C GLY A 378 -28.51 -41.35 -21.22
N ALA A 379 -27.71 -41.63 -20.19
CA ALA A 379 -27.86 -41.04 -18.87
C ALA A 379 -26.71 -40.08 -18.54
N ALA A 380 -27.03 -38.89 -18.02
CA ALA A 380 -26.04 -37.90 -17.59
C ALA A 380 -26.44 -37.23 -16.26
N SER A 381 -25.47 -37.00 -15.38
CA SER A 381 -25.61 -36.11 -14.22
C SER A 381 -24.89 -34.80 -14.53
N VAL A 382 -25.63 -33.69 -14.50
CA VAL A 382 -25.10 -32.35 -14.85
C VAL A 382 -25.15 -31.46 -13.62
N ALA A 383 -24.05 -30.80 -13.32
CA ALA A 383 -23.94 -29.73 -12.33
C ALA A 383 -23.58 -28.42 -13.03
N VAL A 384 -24.35 -27.36 -12.76
CA VAL A 384 -24.16 -26.03 -13.35
C VAL A 384 -24.00 -25.01 -12.23
N ASN A 385 -22.92 -24.25 -12.24
CA ASN A 385 -22.67 -23.11 -11.37
C ASN A 385 -22.37 -21.89 -12.23
N ILE A 386 -23.20 -20.86 -12.11
CA ILE A 386 -22.99 -19.56 -12.76
C ILE A 386 -22.93 -18.53 -11.66
N ILE A 387 -21.77 -17.92 -11.52
CA ILE A 387 -21.48 -16.95 -10.47
C ILE A 387 -21.13 -15.64 -11.17
N ARG A 388 -21.89 -14.59 -10.89
CA ARG A 388 -21.50 -13.26 -11.34
C ARG A 388 -20.32 -12.81 -10.49
N MET A 389 -19.17 -12.64 -11.12
CA MET A 389 -18.05 -11.91 -10.54
C MET A 389 -18.34 -10.43 -10.73
N LYS A 390 -18.04 -9.63 -9.71
CA LYS A 390 -18.33 -8.20 -9.78
C LYS A 390 -17.42 -7.53 -10.81
#